data_AF-E3BHA9-F1
#
_entry.id   AF-E3BHA9-F1
#
_cell.length_a   1.000
_cell.length_b   1.000
_cell.length_c   1.000
_cell.angle_alpha   90.00
_cell.angle_beta   90.00
_cell.angle_gamma   90.00
#
_symmetry.space_group_name_H-M   'P 1'
#
loop_
_entity.id
_entity.type
_entity.pdbx_description
1 polymer ?
#
loop_
_entity_poly.entity_id
_entity_poly.type
_entity_poly.pdbx_seq_one_letter_code
_entity_poly.pdbx_strand_id
1 'polypeptide(L)'
;MPDLATNLNGPFFIGDNHSDLSRLAKLTATLSVLKGAGIRDIFLEAFYHQDTDMLKRELSIDDINQYLNNRNFVHPTSTTGLHNLPIFYAELLKRARQLQMRVHGIDSPMPSSIANLGPGQGKAFKVIRWRTGTANDEWKNVITSVMGQSKLYAIFGGQAHSKPLIKRIPELSVYTI
;
A
#
# COMPACT_ATOMS: atom_id res chain seq x y z
N MET A 1 20.14 5.32 -3.40
CA MET A 1 19.39 6.57 -3.17
C MET A 1 19.93 7.27 -1.93
N PRO A 2 20.99 8.09 -2.07
CA PRO A 2 21.51 8.93 -0.98
C PRO A 2 20.53 10.04 -0.56
N ASP A 3 19.66 10.49 -1.47
CA ASP A 3 18.83 11.70 -1.26
C ASP A 3 17.57 11.50 -0.41
N LEU A 4 17.09 10.25 -0.24
CA LEU A 4 15.99 9.94 0.69
C LEU A 4 16.45 9.97 2.16
N ALA A 5 17.76 9.84 2.42
CA ALA A 5 18.31 9.66 3.76
C ALA A 5 18.54 10.97 4.52
N THR A 6 18.48 12.13 3.87
CA THR A 6 18.93 13.39 4.47
C THR A 6 17.82 14.34 4.93
N ASN A 7 16.54 14.12 4.58
CA ASN A 7 15.47 15.08 4.91
C ASN A 7 14.04 14.49 5.04
N LEU A 8 13.87 13.28 5.58
CA LEU A 8 12.52 12.78 5.91
C LEU A 8 12.02 13.38 7.23
N ASN A 9 11.35 14.53 7.14
CA ASN A 9 10.74 15.24 8.29
C ASN A 9 9.25 14.89 8.52
N GLY A 10 8.72 13.91 7.79
CA GLY A 10 7.30 13.57 7.83
C GLY A 10 7.00 12.28 7.08
N PRO A 11 5.70 11.92 6.99
CA PRO A 11 5.29 10.72 6.32
C PRO A 11 5.46 10.87 4.83
N PHE A 12 5.64 9.73 4.15
CA PHE A 12 5.75 9.77 2.71
C PHE A 12 4.97 8.68 1.99
N PHE A 13 4.55 9.02 0.78
CA PHE A 13 3.79 8.17 -0.11
C PHE A 13 4.64 7.77 -1.31
N ILE A 14 4.78 6.47 -1.52
CA ILE A 14 5.34 5.88 -2.73
C ILE A 14 4.15 5.43 -3.59
N GLY A 15 3.95 6.14 -4.70
CA GLY A 15 2.94 5.77 -5.68
C GLY A 15 3.38 4.55 -6.47
N ASP A 16 2.54 3.52 -6.47
CA ASP A 16 2.67 2.33 -7.31
C ASP A 16 1.88 2.49 -8.61
N ASN A 17 2.32 1.77 -9.63
CA ASN A 17 1.49 1.41 -10.76
C ASN A 17 1.40 -0.11 -10.75
N HIS A 18 0.23 -0.68 -10.53
CA HIS A 18 0.06 -2.13 -10.30
C HIS A 18 0.56 -3.02 -11.46
N SER A 19 0.87 -2.43 -12.62
CA SER A 19 1.53 -3.11 -13.74
C SER A 19 3.07 -3.06 -13.73
N ASP A 20 3.69 -2.28 -12.83
CA ASP A 20 5.13 -1.99 -12.77
C ASP A 20 5.71 -2.41 -11.40
N LEU A 21 6.18 -3.65 -11.34
CA LEU A 21 6.79 -4.23 -10.13
C LEU A 21 8.12 -3.57 -9.74
N SER A 22 8.73 -2.74 -10.61
CA SER A 22 10.02 -2.12 -10.32
C SER A 22 9.94 -1.21 -9.09
N ARG A 23 8.79 -0.60 -8.83
CA ARG A 23 8.55 0.25 -7.65
C ARG A 23 8.51 -0.57 -6.37
N LEU A 24 7.81 -1.71 -6.38
CA LEU A 24 7.80 -2.63 -5.26
C LEU A 24 9.21 -3.19 -4.99
N ALA A 25 9.95 -3.54 -6.04
CA ALA A 25 11.36 -3.98 -5.94
C ALA A 25 12.27 -2.91 -5.30
N LYS A 26 12.14 -1.66 -5.77
CA LYS A 26 12.89 -0.51 -5.24
C LYS A 26 12.53 -0.21 -3.79
N LEU A 27 11.25 -0.31 -3.41
CA LEU A 27 10.82 -0.18 -2.02
C LEU A 27 11.53 -1.23 -1.15
N THR A 28 11.49 -2.50 -1.55
CA THR A 28 12.17 -3.59 -0.83
C THR A 28 13.68 -3.31 -0.66
N ALA A 29 14.34 -2.86 -1.73
CA ALA A 29 15.77 -2.53 -1.70
C ALA A 29 16.11 -1.32 -0.82
N THR A 30 15.16 -0.41 -0.59
CA THR A 30 15.38 0.83 0.19
C THR A 30 14.95 0.74 1.64
N LEU A 31 14.34 -0.36 2.09
CA LEU A 31 13.86 -0.52 3.48
C LEU A 31 14.92 -0.23 4.55
N SER A 32 16.18 -0.62 4.33
CA SER A 32 17.26 -0.33 5.29
C SER A 32 17.57 1.16 5.40
N VAL A 33 17.48 1.90 4.28
CA VAL A 33 17.65 3.35 4.26
C VAL A 33 16.50 4.03 5.01
N LEU A 34 15.26 3.60 4.75
CA LEU A 34 14.07 4.09 5.45
C LEU A 34 14.16 3.84 6.96
N LYS A 35 14.60 2.64 7.37
CA LYS A 35 14.87 2.33 8.78
C LYS A 35 15.93 3.27 9.36
N GLY A 36 17.02 3.52 8.64
CA GLY A 36 18.06 4.47 9.04
C GLY A 36 17.53 5.89 9.26
N ALA A 37 16.58 6.31 8.44
CA ALA A 37 15.88 7.60 8.55
C ALA A 37 14.78 7.64 9.64
N GLY A 38 14.67 6.61 10.48
CA GLY A 38 13.74 6.58 11.61
C GLY A 38 12.35 6.03 11.28
N ILE A 39 12.08 5.62 10.04
CA ILE A 39 10.82 4.97 9.67
C ILE A 39 10.75 3.59 10.33
N ARG A 40 9.60 3.30 10.94
CA ARG A 40 9.32 2.01 11.58
C ARG A 40 8.07 1.34 11.07
N ASP A 41 7.20 2.07 10.39
CA ASP A 41 5.88 1.61 9.97
C ASP A 41 5.70 1.80 8.46
N ILE A 42 5.21 0.75 7.81
CA ILE A 42 4.93 0.72 6.36
C ILE A 42 3.48 0.28 6.18
N PHE A 43 2.69 1.12 5.51
CA PHE A 43 1.32 0.83 5.13
C PHE A 43 1.26 0.36 3.68
N LEU A 44 0.57 -0.76 3.42
CA LEU A 44 0.47 -1.38 2.11
C LEU A 44 -0.99 -1.45 1.65
N GLU A 45 -1.32 -0.82 0.51
CA GLU A 45 -2.65 -0.95 -0.13
C GLU A 45 -2.98 -2.41 -0.48
N ALA A 46 -1.96 -3.23 -0.71
CA ALA A 46 -2.12 -4.63 -1.07
C ALA A 46 -2.80 -5.50 0.00
N PHE A 47 -2.99 -4.97 1.21
CA PHE A 47 -3.60 -5.68 2.31
C PHE A 47 -4.68 -4.82 2.96
N TYR A 48 -5.79 -5.46 3.33
CA TYR A 48 -6.83 -4.78 4.09
C TYR A 48 -6.38 -4.53 5.52
N HIS A 49 -6.79 -3.39 6.08
CA HIS A 49 -6.38 -3.00 7.43
C HIS A 49 -6.79 -4.03 8.50
N GLN A 50 -7.95 -4.66 8.33
CA GLN A 50 -8.48 -5.72 9.20
C GLN A 50 -7.63 -7.01 9.19
N ASP A 51 -6.82 -7.21 8.15
CA ASP A 51 -6.00 -8.41 8.00
C ASP A 51 -4.55 -8.20 8.46
N THR A 52 -4.21 -7.04 9.04
CA THR A 52 -2.83 -6.67 9.44
C THR A 52 -2.13 -7.75 10.29
N ASP A 53 -2.87 -8.46 11.15
CA ASP A 53 -2.29 -9.52 11.99
C ASP A 53 -1.72 -10.70 11.18
N MET A 54 -2.18 -10.93 9.95
CA MET A 54 -1.60 -11.96 9.09
C MET A 54 -0.16 -11.61 8.67
N LEU A 55 0.14 -10.31 8.54
CA LEU A 55 1.46 -9.81 8.10
C LEU A 55 2.55 -9.99 9.16
N LYS A 56 2.15 -10.26 10.41
CA LYS A 56 3.07 -10.57 11.52
C LYS A 56 3.69 -11.96 11.38
N ARG A 57 3.05 -12.86 10.62
CA ARG A 57 3.52 -14.24 10.39
C ARG A 57 4.40 -14.32 9.15
N GLU A 58 5.13 -15.42 9.01
CA GLU A 58 5.79 -15.76 7.76
C GLU A 58 4.76 -16.34 6.80
N LEU A 59 4.47 -15.58 5.73
CA LEU A 59 3.54 -15.97 4.68
C LEU A 59 4.32 -16.58 3.52
N SER A 60 3.86 -17.71 3.00
CA SER A 60 4.38 -18.28 1.76
C SER A 60 3.95 -17.43 0.56
N ILE A 61 4.61 -17.64 -0.58
CA ILE A 61 4.22 -17.04 -1.86
C ILE A 61 2.77 -17.44 -2.21
N ASP A 62 2.37 -18.68 -1.89
CA ASP A 62 1.03 -19.19 -2.15
C ASP A 62 -0.03 -18.53 -1.26
N ASP A 63 0.26 -18.31 0.03
CA ASP A 63 -0.65 -17.58 0.94
C ASP A 63 -0.93 -16.17 0.42
N ILE A 64 0.13 -15.47 -0.02
CA ILE A 64 0.03 -14.12 -0.57
C ILE A 64 -0.74 -14.16 -1.89
N ASN A 65 -0.45 -15.11 -2.78
CA ASN A 65 -1.13 -15.26 -4.06
C ASN A 65 -2.64 -15.50 -3.85
N GLN A 66 -3.00 -16.44 -2.97
CA GLN A 66 -4.38 -16.72 -2.63
C GLN A 66 -5.08 -15.48 -2.07
N TYR A 67 -4.43 -14.75 -1.16
CA TYR A 67 -4.98 -13.52 -0.60
C TYR A 67 -5.24 -12.45 -1.67
N LEU A 68 -4.25 -12.15 -2.51
CA LEU A 68 -4.35 -11.13 -3.55
C LEU A 68 -5.43 -11.46 -4.61
N ASN A 69 -5.59 -12.75 -4.95
CA ASN A 69 -6.65 -13.22 -5.84
C ASN A 69 -8.03 -13.12 -5.19
N ASN A 70 -8.18 -13.55 -3.94
CA ASN A 70 -9.47 -13.48 -3.22
C ASN A 70 -10.01 -12.05 -3.12
N ARG A 71 -9.13 -11.06 -2.96
CA ARG A 71 -9.52 -9.64 -2.92
C ARG A 71 -9.62 -8.96 -4.28
N ASN A 72 -9.40 -9.68 -5.38
CA ASN A 72 -9.35 -9.14 -6.74
C ASN A 72 -8.38 -7.96 -6.91
N PHE A 73 -7.22 -8.00 -6.23
CA PHE A 73 -6.20 -6.95 -6.37
C PHE A 73 -5.49 -7.02 -7.72
N VAL A 74 -5.37 -8.25 -8.24
CA VAL A 74 -4.77 -8.59 -9.52
C VAL A 74 -5.76 -8.25 -10.65
N HIS A 75 -5.51 -7.18 -11.39
CA HIS A 75 -6.31 -6.85 -12.58
C HIS A 75 -5.85 -7.69 -13.79
N PRO A 76 -6.75 -8.40 -14.49
CA PRO A 76 -6.40 -9.43 -15.50
C PRO A 76 -5.74 -8.90 -16.78
N THR A 77 -5.48 -7.60 -16.92
CA THR A 77 -4.96 -6.98 -18.15
C THR A 77 -3.43 -6.94 -18.25
N SER A 78 -2.67 -7.47 -17.29
CA SER A 78 -1.19 -7.51 -17.35
C SER A 78 -0.66 -8.93 -17.16
N THR A 79 -0.38 -9.63 -18.26
CA THR A 79 -0.06 -11.07 -18.21
C THR A 79 1.33 -11.41 -17.66
N THR A 80 2.27 -10.46 -17.58
CA THR A 80 3.66 -10.73 -17.12
C THR A 80 3.97 -10.19 -15.72
N GLY A 81 3.33 -9.10 -15.30
CA GLY A 81 3.54 -8.50 -13.97
C GLY A 81 2.83 -9.26 -12.83
N LEU A 82 1.78 -10.01 -13.12
CA LEU A 82 0.94 -10.61 -12.08
C LEU A 82 1.55 -11.87 -11.45
N HIS A 83 2.25 -12.70 -12.22
CA HIS A 83 2.84 -13.95 -11.71
C HIS A 83 3.89 -13.71 -10.63
N ASN A 84 4.62 -12.59 -10.71
CA ASN A 84 5.69 -12.30 -9.77
C ASN A 84 5.23 -11.42 -8.61
N LEU A 85 4.04 -10.80 -8.68
CA LEU A 85 3.56 -9.90 -7.63
C LEU A 85 3.57 -10.54 -6.23
N PRO A 86 3.15 -11.80 -6.02
CA PRO A 86 3.26 -12.47 -4.73
C PRO A 86 4.72 -12.63 -4.25
N ILE A 87 5.65 -12.89 -5.16
CA ILE A 87 7.09 -13.02 -4.87
C ILE A 87 7.65 -11.69 -4.35
N PHE A 88 7.31 -10.57 -5.01
CA PHE A 88 7.80 -9.25 -4.58
C PHE A 88 7.25 -8.84 -3.21
N TYR A 89 5.97 -9.15 -2.91
CA TYR A 89 5.43 -8.93 -1.56
C TYR A 89 6.07 -9.86 -0.54
N ALA A 90 6.32 -11.14 -0.87
CA ALA A 90 7.01 -12.06 0.02
C ALA A 90 8.40 -11.53 0.42
N GLU A 91 9.18 -11.06 -0.55
CA GLU A 91 10.50 -10.46 -0.31
C GLU A 91 10.43 -9.16 0.49
N LEU A 92 9.44 -8.29 0.21
CA LEU A 92 9.21 -7.08 1.00
C LEU A 92 8.93 -7.41 2.47
N LEU A 93 7.99 -8.32 2.73
CA LEU A 93 7.58 -8.71 4.08
C LEU A 93 8.73 -9.38 4.84
N LYS A 94 9.47 -10.27 4.17
CA LYS A 94 10.68 -10.91 4.71
C LYS A 94 11.72 -9.87 5.09
N ARG A 95 12.01 -8.91 4.20
CA ARG A 95 13.00 -7.86 4.45
C ARG A 95 12.56 -6.91 5.56
N ALA A 96 11.30 -6.51 5.60
CA ALA A 96 10.74 -5.70 6.68
C ALA A 96 10.88 -6.40 8.05
N ARG A 97 10.60 -7.71 8.11
CA ARG A 97 10.77 -8.52 9.33
C ARG A 97 12.22 -8.59 9.79
N GLN A 98 13.17 -8.86 8.89
CA GLN A 98 14.61 -8.85 9.19
C GLN A 98 15.06 -7.49 9.74
N LEU A 99 14.45 -6.41 9.24
CA LEU A 99 14.69 -5.05 9.68
C LEU A 99 13.82 -4.63 10.88
N GLN A 100 13.04 -5.51 11.49
CA GLN A 100 12.14 -5.19 12.61
C GLN A 100 11.23 -3.97 12.31
N MET A 101 10.82 -3.81 11.06
CA MET A 101 9.83 -2.82 10.65
C MET A 101 8.43 -3.43 10.75
N ARG A 102 7.46 -2.62 11.15
CA ARG A 102 6.05 -2.99 11.24
C ARG A 102 5.39 -2.75 9.89
N VAL A 103 4.66 -3.76 9.40
CA VAL A 103 3.91 -3.66 8.15
C VAL A 103 2.43 -3.76 8.48
N HIS A 104 1.64 -2.86 7.88
CA HIS A 104 0.21 -2.72 8.10
C HIS A 104 -0.53 -2.80 6.77
N GLY A 105 -1.67 -3.49 6.77
CA GLY A 105 -2.66 -3.28 5.71
C GLY A 105 -3.31 -1.92 5.91
N ILE A 106 -3.71 -1.28 4.81
CA ILE A 106 -4.38 0.03 4.87
C ILE A 106 -5.68 0.09 4.08
N ASP A 107 -5.86 -0.81 3.11
CA ASP A 107 -7.03 -0.76 2.24
C ASP A 107 -8.28 -1.29 2.94
N SER A 108 -9.43 -1.06 2.32
CA SER A 108 -10.72 -1.54 2.79
C SER A 108 -11.46 -2.26 1.66
N PRO A 109 -12.35 -3.22 1.97
CA PRO A 109 -13.18 -3.83 0.97
C PRO A 109 -14.15 -2.80 0.37
N MET A 110 -14.22 -2.76 -0.97
CA MET A 110 -15.21 -1.93 -1.64
C MET A 110 -16.62 -2.39 -1.26
N PRO A 111 -17.55 -1.48 -0.92
CA PRO A 111 -18.93 -1.84 -0.60
C PRO A 111 -19.57 -2.69 -1.70
N SER A 112 -20.29 -3.74 -1.30
CA SER A 112 -20.98 -4.66 -2.22
C SER A 112 -21.95 -3.92 -3.15
N SER A 113 -22.54 -2.81 -2.69
CA SER A 113 -23.40 -1.91 -3.46
C SER A 113 -22.70 -1.24 -4.65
N ILE A 114 -21.37 -1.18 -4.66
CA ILE A 114 -20.54 -0.71 -5.79
C ILE A 114 -19.93 -1.91 -6.53
N ALA A 115 -19.41 -2.89 -5.79
CA ALA A 115 -18.73 -4.06 -6.37
C ALA A 115 -19.65 -4.89 -7.28
N ASN A 116 -20.93 -5.02 -6.92
CA ASN A 116 -21.91 -5.85 -7.64
C ASN A 116 -22.66 -5.08 -8.74
N LEU A 117 -22.29 -3.83 -9.03
CA LEU A 117 -22.91 -3.09 -10.13
C LEU A 117 -22.59 -3.76 -11.47
N GLY A 118 -23.63 -3.93 -12.27
CA GLY A 118 -23.57 -4.46 -13.63
C GLY A 118 -23.23 -3.39 -14.68
N PRO A 119 -23.14 -3.80 -15.96
CA PRO A 119 -22.94 -2.89 -17.08
C PRO A 119 -24.01 -1.77 -17.12
N GLY A 120 -23.60 -0.56 -17.49
CA GLY A 120 -24.51 0.60 -17.58
C GLY A 120 -24.89 1.27 -16.26
N GLN A 121 -24.53 0.71 -15.09
CA GLN A 121 -24.89 1.28 -13.78
C GLN A 121 -23.87 2.30 -13.22
N GLY A 122 -23.03 2.87 -14.09
CA GLY A 122 -22.01 3.86 -13.70
C GLY A 122 -20.92 3.30 -12.76
N LYS A 123 -20.65 1.99 -12.81
CA LYS A 123 -19.68 1.31 -11.93
C LYS A 123 -18.34 2.02 -11.89
N ALA A 124 -17.76 2.34 -13.06
CA ALA A 124 -16.47 3.01 -13.15
C ALA A 124 -16.41 4.33 -12.37
N PHE A 125 -17.41 5.20 -12.53
CA PHE A 125 -17.49 6.46 -11.80
C PHE A 125 -17.65 6.26 -10.28
N LYS A 126 -18.51 5.32 -9.87
CA LYS A 126 -18.70 5.02 -8.43
C LYS A 126 -17.45 4.40 -7.80
N VAL A 127 -16.73 3.55 -8.53
CA VAL A 127 -15.43 3.00 -8.11
C VAL A 127 -14.40 4.12 -7.92
N ILE A 128 -14.27 5.02 -8.90
CA ILE A 128 -13.34 6.16 -8.82
C ILE A 128 -13.70 7.06 -7.63
N ARG A 129 -14.99 7.40 -7.48
CA ARG A 129 -15.47 8.23 -6.36
C ARG A 129 -15.18 7.57 -5.01
N TRP A 130 -15.38 6.26 -4.90
CA TRP A 130 -15.12 5.54 -3.66
C TRP A 130 -13.60 5.46 -3.37
N ARG A 131 -12.78 5.07 -4.36
CA ARG A 131 -11.32 4.98 -4.24
C ARG A 131 -10.70 6.33 -3.87
N THR A 132 -11.09 7.42 -4.53
CA THR A 132 -10.54 8.78 -4.28
C THR A 132 -11.21 9.52 -3.11
N GLY A 133 -12.41 9.09 -2.73
CA GLY A 133 -13.19 9.59 -1.60
C GLY A 133 -12.99 8.70 -0.38
N THR A 134 -14.02 7.92 -0.06
CA THR A 134 -14.16 7.11 1.16
C THR A 134 -12.94 6.26 1.48
N ALA A 135 -12.33 5.57 0.51
CA ALA A 135 -11.16 4.74 0.80
C ALA A 135 -9.99 5.56 1.35
N ASN A 136 -9.76 6.79 0.85
CA ASN A 136 -8.71 7.66 1.38
C ASN A 136 -9.06 8.22 2.78
N ASP A 137 -10.34 8.40 3.10
CA ASP A 137 -10.76 8.75 4.46
C ASP A 137 -10.50 7.61 5.43
N GLU A 138 -10.78 6.38 5.01
CA GLU A 138 -10.50 5.16 5.79
C GLU A 138 -9.00 4.95 5.99
N TRP A 139 -8.18 5.13 4.94
CA TRP A 139 -6.72 5.05 5.04
C TRP A 139 -6.18 6.05 6.07
N LYS A 140 -6.65 7.29 6.05
CA LYS A 140 -6.29 8.31 7.05
C LYS A 140 -6.65 7.86 8.47
N ASN A 141 -7.84 7.32 8.66
CA ASN A 141 -8.31 6.86 9.97
C ASN A 141 -7.47 5.68 10.49
N VAL A 142 -7.15 4.72 9.63
CA VAL A 142 -6.27 3.58 9.94
C VAL A 142 -4.88 4.08 10.34
N ILE A 143 -4.27 4.95 9.53
CA ILE A 143 -2.95 5.53 9.84
C ILE A 143 -2.99 6.27 11.17
N THR A 144 -3.99 7.12 11.39
CA THR A 144 -4.13 7.91 12.63
C THR A 144 -4.26 6.99 13.85
N SER A 145 -5.05 5.91 13.73
CA SER A 145 -5.22 4.93 14.81
C SER A 145 -3.95 4.15 15.12
N VAL A 146 -3.14 3.82 14.11
CA VAL A 146 -1.92 3.03 14.28
C VAL A 146 -0.76 3.91 14.78
N MET A 147 -0.62 5.11 14.22
CA MET A 147 0.54 5.97 14.47
C MET A 147 0.34 6.92 15.66
N GLY A 148 -0.91 7.23 16.02
CA GLY A 148 -1.21 8.26 17.00
C GLY A 148 -0.63 9.62 16.57
N GLN A 149 0.33 10.13 17.33
CA GLN A 149 1.03 11.39 17.03
C GLN A 149 2.32 11.22 16.21
N SER A 150 2.74 9.98 15.92
CA SER A 150 3.96 9.73 15.16
C SER A 150 3.79 10.08 13.69
N LYS A 151 4.81 10.73 13.11
CA LYS A 151 4.81 11.19 11.71
C LYS A 151 5.81 10.45 10.82
N LEU A 152 6.49 9.43 11.34
CA LEU A 152 7.56 8.73 10.60
C LEU A 152 7.06 7.37 10.11
N TYR A 153 6.31 7.39 9.01
CA TYR A 153 5.79 6.20 8.34
C TYR A 153 5.83 6.33 6.82
N ALA A 154 5.79 5.19 6.14
CA ALA A 154 5.72 5.09 4.69
C ALA A 154 4.37 4.52 4.26
N ILE A 155 3.83 4.99 3.13
CA ILE A 155 2.64 4.42 2.49
C ILE A 155 3.04 3.96 1.10
N PHE A 156 2.66 2.73 0.73
CA PHE A 156 2.79 2.19 -0.61
C PHE A 156 1.42 1.83 -1.16
N GLY A 157 1.03 2.48 -2.25
CA GLY A 157 -0.25 2.25 -2.92
C GLY A 157 -0.33 2.94 -4.27
N GLY A 158 -1.35 2.61 -5.06
CA GLY A 158 -1.62 3.12 -6.38
C GLY A 158 -1.59 4.64 -6.44
N GLN A 159 -0.89 5.18 -7.44
CA GLN A 159 -0.65 6.61 -7.60
C GLN A 159 -1.93 7.48 -7.59
N ALA A 160 -3.08 6.92 -7.96
CA ALA A 160 -4.38 7.58 -7.90
C ALA A 160 -4.78 8.05 -6.48
N HIS A 161 -4.25 7.41 -5.43
CA HIS A 161 -4.49 7.79 -4.03
C HIS A 161 -3.68 9.00 -3.57
N SER A 162 -2.55 9.30 -4.22
CA SER A 162 -1.61 10.34 -3.76
C SER A 162 -2.26 11.71 -3.53
N LYS A 163 -2.87 12.30 -4.56
CA LYS A 163 -3.48 13.65 -4.48
C LYS A 163 -4.63 13.72 -3.47
N PRO A 164 -5.60 12.78 -3.45
CA PRO A 164 -6.63 12.77 -2.42
C PRO A 164 -6.11 12.58 -0.99
N LEU A 165 -5.04 11.82 -0.81
CA LEU A 165 -4.48 11.54 0.51
C LEU A 165 -3.70 12.74 1.08
N ILE A 166 -2.95 13.47 0.24
CA ILE A 166 -2.28 14.73 0.64
C ILE A 166 -3.29 15.75 1.20
N LYS A 167 -4.49 15.84 0.60
CA LYS A 167 -5.55 16.74 1.13
C LYS A 167 -6.01 16.38 2.54
N ARG A 168 -5.82 15.13 2.96
CA ARG A 168 -6.24 14.58 4.26
C ARG A 168 -5.11 14.52 5.29
N ILE A 169 -3.88 14.39 4.79
CA ILE A 169 -2.63 14.34 5.55
C ILE A 169 -1.69 15.38 4.91
N PRO A 170 -1.83 16.68 5.24
CA PRO A 170 -1.07 17.75 4.58
C PRO A 170 0.45 17.65 4.73
N GLU A 171 0.94 16.94 5.75
CA GLU A 171 2.35 16.64 5.98
C GLU A 171 2.91 15.52 5.09
N LEU A 172 2.04 14.82 4.33
CA LEU A 172 2.43 13.70 3.47
C LEU A 172 3.21 14.20 2.25
N SER A 173 4.47 13.80 2.17
CA SER A 173 5.32 14.05 1.01
C SER A 173 5.18 12.92 -0.02
N VAL A 174 5.04 13.24 -1.30
CA VAL A 174 4.95 12.23 -2.36
C VAL A 174 6.33 12.03 -2.99
N TYR A 175 6.80 10.79 -3.00
CA TYR A 175 8.05 10.41 -3.66
C TYR A 175 7.77 9.47 -4.82
N THR A 176 8.51 9.67 -5.89
CA THR A 176 8.54 8.76 -7.04
C THR A 176 9.89 8.06 -7.00
N ILE A 177 9.90 6.73 -6.89
CA ILE A 177 11.12 5.89 -6.85
C ILE A 177 11.43 5.27 -8.21
#